data_AF-A0AAN9AHG2-F1
#
_entry.id   AF-A0AAN9AHG2-F1
#
_cell.length_a   1.000
_cell.length_b   1.000
_cell.length_c   1.000
_cell.angle_alpha   90.00
_cell.angle_beta   90.00
_cell.angle_gamma   90.00
#
_symmetry.space_group_name_H-M   'P 1'
#
loop_
_entity.id
_entity.type
_entity.pdbx_description
1 polymer ?
#
loop_
_entity_poly.entity_id
_entity_poly.type
_entity_poly.pdbx_seq_one_letter_code
_entity_poly.pdbx_strand_id
1 'polypeptide(L)' 'MDMGVMFMLPELHALSCGLKALSSDDATEGVETCRLACGGHGYLCSSNFPRIYGGTTCIMTYEGENTVMWLQVARYISMI' A
#
# COMPACT_ATOMS: atom_id res chain seq x y z
N MET A 1 -11.98 4.39 -32.01
CA MET A 1 -11.84 5.68 -31.31
C MET A 1 -11.50 5.37 -29.85
N ASP A 2 -10.32 4.77 -29.62
CA ASP A 2 -9.88 4.23 -28.30
C ASP A 2 -8.34 4.27 -28.12
N MET A 3 -7.59 4.39 -29.23
CA MET A 3 -6.13 4.57 -29.24
C MET A 3 -5.64 5.76 -28.38
N GLY A 4 -6.50 6.75 -28.14
CA GLY A 4 -6.19 7.92 -27.33
C GLY A 4 -6.23 7.69 -25.82
N VAL A 5 -6.80 6.60 -25.30
CA VAL A 5 -6.76 6.29 -23.85
C VAL A 5 -5.58 5.37 -23.53
N MET A 6 -5.24 4.50 -24.48
CA MET A 6 -4.25 3.45 -24.29
C MET A 6 -2.81 3.98 -24.13
N PHE A 7 -2.52 5.20 -24.58
CA PHE A 7 -1.20 5.83 -24.39
C PHE A 7 -0.92 6.20 -22.92
N MET A 8 -1.95 6.47 -22.11
CA MET A 8 -1.79 6.81 -20.69
C MET A 8 -1.76 5.57 -19.78
N LEU A 9 -2.05 4.39 -20.33
CA LEU A 9 -2.14 3.15 -19.56
C LEU A 9 -0.83 2.79 -18.82
N PRO A 10 0.37 2.96 -19.40
CA PRO A 10 1.62 2.68 -18.69
C PRO A 10 1.85 3.60 -17.49
N GLU A 11 1.54 4.88 -17.64
CA GLU A 11 1.64 5.87 -16.55
C GLU A 11 0.64 5.55 -15.44
N LEU A 12 -0.63 5.31 -15.82
CA LEU A 12 -1.68 4.93 -14.89
C LEU A 12 -1.33 3.66 -14.11
N HIS A 13 -0.77 2.65 -14.78
CA HIS A 13 -0.33 1.42 -14.14
C HIS A 13 0.78 1.69 -13.13
N ALA A 14 1.85 2.41 -13.52
CA ALA A 14 2.94 2.74 -12.61
C ALA A 14 2.47 3.55 -11.40
N LEU A 15 1.63 4.57 -11.60
CA LEU A 15 1.04 5.35 -10.51
C LEU A 15 0.17 4.49 -9.59
N SER A 16 -0.65 3.62 -10.14
CA SER A 16 -1.52 2.73 -9.34
C SER A 16 -0.70 1.77 -8.47
N CYS A 17 0.35 1.17 -9.03
CA CYS A 17 1.25 0.28 -8.30
C CYS A 17 1.99 1.01 -7.17
N GLY A 18 2.53 2.21 -7.45
CA GLY A 18 3.20 3.03 -6.46
C GLY A 18 2.26 3.50 -5.34
N LEU A 19 1.07 4.00 -5.68
CA LEU A 19 0.06 4.41 -4.71
C LEU A 19 -0.39 3.25 -3.83
N LYS A 20 -0.61 2.08 -4.41
CA LYS A 20 -0.97 0.88 -3.66
C LYS A 20 0.11 0.51 -2.65
N ALA A 21 1.37 0.47 -3.07
CA ALA A 21 2.48 0.09 -2.20
C ALA A 21 2.68 1.11 -1.07
N LEU A 22 2.77 2.40 -1.42
CA LEU A 22 2.97 3.48 -0.46
C LEU A 22 1.85 3.57 0.58
N SER A 23 0.59 3.63 0.12
CA SER A 23 -0.54 3.80 1.04
C SER A 23 -0.74 2.61 1.99
N SER A 24 -0.38 1.40 1.56
CA SER A 24 -0.48 0.20 2.42
C SER A 24 0.66 0.10 3.43
N ASP A 25 1.87 0.55 3.08
CA ASP A 25 2.99 0.70 4.02
C ASP A 25 2.64 1.75 5.07
N ASP A 26 2.27 2.97 4.65
CA ASP A 26 1.91 4.09 5.52
C ASP A 26 0.75 3.73 6.46
N ALA A 27 -0.29 3.06 5.94
CA ALA A 27 -1.42 2.64 6.77
C ALA A 27 -1.00 1.63 7.84
N THR A 28 -0.12 0.69 7.50
CA THR A 28 0.35 -0.33 8.44
C THR A 28 1.22 0.28 9.53
N GLU A 29 2.16 1.16 9.15
CA GLU A 29 3.01 1.89 10.10
C GLU A 29 2.16 2.82 11.00
N GLY A 30 1.21 3.54 10.40
CA GLY A 30 0.34 4.45 11.13
C GLY A 30 -0.51 3.73 12.18
N VAL A 31 -1.07 2.57 11.86
CA VAL A 31 -1.85 1.76 12.80
C VAL A 31 -0.98 1.27 13.96
N GLU A 32 0.23 0.80 13.68
CA GLU A 32 1.15 0.35 14.71
C GLU A 32 1.59 1.51 15.62
N THR A 33 1.88 2.67 15.04
CA THR A 33 2.20 3.89 15.80
C THR A 33 1.05 4.28 16.73
N CYS A 34 -0.19 4.26 16.24
CA CYS A 34 -1.38 4.53 17.06
C CYS A 34 -1.55 3.50 18.18
N ARG A 35 -1.31 2.21 17.88
CA ARG A 35 -1.39 1.13 18.86
C ARG A 35 -0.40 1.33 20.00
N LEU A 36 0.85 1.68 19.67
CA LEU A 36 1.92 1.93 20.64
C LEU A 36 1.66 3.18 21.48
N ALA A 37 1.07 4.23 20.90
CA ALA A 37 0.69 5.46 21.61
C ALA A 37 -0.33 5.22 22.73
N CYS A 38 -1.15 4.15 22.63
CA CYS A 38 -2.10 3.75 23.68
C CYS A 38 -1.48 2.89 24.80
N GLY A 39 -0.18 2.60 24.74
CA GLY A 39 0.52 1.75 25.71
C GLY A 39 -0.10 0.35 25.83
N GLY A 40 -0.17 -0.19 27.05
CA GLY A 40 -0.70 -1.54 27.29
C GLY A 40 -2.16 -1.74 26.84
N HIS A 41 -2.99 -0.69 26.88
CA HIS A 41 -4.38 -0.78 26.43
C HIS A 41 -4.49 -0.99 24.91
N GLY A 42 -3.50 -0.51 24.13
CA GLY A 42 -3.42 -0.74 22.70
C GLY A 42 -3.17 -2.21 22.33
N TYR A 43 -2.71 -3.05 23.26
CA TYR A 43 -2.55 -4.48 23.03
C TYR A 43 -3.88 -5.25 23.14
N LEU A 44 -4.85 -4.72 23.89
CA LEU A 44 -6.11 -5.40 24.14
C LEU A 44 -6.97 -5.45 22.87
N CYS A 45 -7.69 -6.56 22.66
CA CYS A 45 -8.65 -6.68 21.54
C CYS A 45 -9.73 -5.59 21.57
N SER A 46 -10.06 -5.04 22.75
CA SER A 46 -10.99 -3.92 22.90
C SER A 46 -10.52 -2.63 22.26
N SER A 47 -9.21 -2.45 22.02
CA SER A 47 -8.67 -1.30 21.28
C SER A 47 -8.85 -1.41 19.76
N ASN A 48 -9.19 -2.60 19.27
CA ASN A 48 -9.38 -2.93 17.85
C ASN A 48 -8.14 -2.75 16.94
N PHE A 49 -7.03 -2.18 17.43
CA PHE A 49 -5.79 -2.03 16.65
C PHE A 49 -5.23 -3.35 16.10
N PRO A 50 -5.19 -4.47 16.84
CA PRO A 50 -4.68 -5.73 16.29
C PRO A 50 -5.45 -6.21 15.05
N ARG A 51 -6.77 -5.99 15.03
CA ARG A 51 -7.62 -6.35 13.89
C ARG A 51 -7.39 -5.42 12.70
N ILE A 52 -7.26 -4.13 12.94
CA ILE A 52 -6.98 -3.14 11.89
C ILE A 52 -5.60 -3.39 11.28
N TYR A 53 -4.58 -3.65 12.12
CA TYR A 53 -3.22 -3.97 11.69
C TYR A 53 -3.18 -5.24 10.83
N GLY A 54 -3.93 -6.27 11.21
CA GLY A 54 -4.12 -7.46 10.36
C GLY A 54 -4.74 -7.11 9.00
N GLY A 55 -5.70 -6.20 8.97
CA GLY A 55 -6.31 -5.73 7.72
C GLY A 55 -5.33 -4.98 6.81
N THR A 56 -4.54 -4.05 7.35
CA THR A 56 -3.60 -3.24 6.55
C THR A 56 -2.41 -4.05 6.05
N THR A 57 -1.88 -4.94 6.89
CA THR A 57 -0.78 -5.85 6.50
C THR A 57 -1.16 -6.80 5.37
N CYS A 58 -2.41 -7.27 5.32
CA CYS A 58 -2.90 -8.06 4.20
C CYS A 58 -2.81 -7.31 2.86
N ILE A 59 -3.13 -6.01 2.86
CA ILE A 59 -3.11 -5.17 1.64
C ILE A 59 -1.70 -5.09 1.05
N MET A 60 -0.65 -5.17 1.87
CA MET A 60 0.75 -5.19 1.39
C MET A 60 1.05 -6.38 0.46
N THR A 61 0.22 -7.43 0.50
CA THR A 61 0.36 -8.63 -0.34
C THR A 61 -0.73 -8.78 -1.40
N TYR A 62 -1.95 -8.33 -1.10
CA TYR A 62 -3.06 -8.37 -2.05
C TYR A 62 -2.80 -7.45 -3.25
N GLU A 63 -3.35 -7.80 -4.41
CA GLU A 63 -3.16 -7.10 -5.70
C GLU A 63 -1.69 -6.98 -6.16
N GLY A 64 -0.76 -7.66 -5.47
CA GLY A 64 0.66 -7.68 -5.76
C GLY A 64 1.50 -7.24 -4.55
N GLU A 65 2.58 -7.95 -4.25
CA GLU A 65 3.44 -7.64 -3.10
C GLU A 65 4.13 -6.27 -3.29
N ASN A 66 4.25 -5.48 -2.21
CA ASN A 66 4.69 -4.09 -2.27
C ASN A 66 6.07 -3.91 -2.95
N THR A 67 7.04 -4.78 -2.67
CA THR A 67 8.34 -4.75 -3.35
C THR A 67 8.19 -5.00 -4.86
N VAL A 68 7.35 -5.95 -5.27
CA VAL A 68 7.04 -6.18 -6.69
C VAL A 68 6.36 -4.97 -7.33
N MET A 69 5.43 -4.31 -6.63
CA MET A 69 4.79 -3.08 -7.12
C MET A 69 5.82 -1.96 -7.30
N TRP A 70 6.73 -1.78 -6.34
CA TRP A 70 7.83 -0.82 -6.46
C TRP A 70 8.77 -1.14 -7.63
N LEU A 71 9.02 -2.43 -7.91
CA LEU A 71 9.78 -2.84 -9.09
C LEU A 71 9.05 -2.48 -10.41
N GLN A 72 7.72 -2.55 -10.45
CA GLN A 72 6.95 -2.11 -11.62
C GLN A 72 7.08 -0.60 -11.85
N VAL A 73 7.04 0.20 -10.77
CA VAL A 73 7.31 1.65 -10.83
C VAL A 73 8.74 1.92 -11.28
N ALA A 74 9.72 1.25 -10.68
CA ALA A 74 11.14 1.39 -10.99
C ALA A 74 11.43 1.13 -12.48
N ARG A 75 10.78 0.10 -13.06
CA ARG A 75 10.89 -0.18 -14.49
C ARG A 75 10.31 0.92 -15.36
N TYR A 76 9.17 1.51 -14.98
CA TYR A 76 8.56 2.60 -15.74
C TYR A 76 9.45 3.85 -15.74
N ILE A 77 9.97 4.26 -14.58
CA ILE A 77 10.84 5.44 -14.46
C ILE A 77 12.21 5.22 -15.11
N SER A 78 12.72 3.98 -15.18
CA SER A 78 14.01 3.67 -15.81
C SER A 78 13.91 3.53 -17.33
N MET A 79 12.70 3.45 -17.88
CA MET A 79 12.44 3.37 -19.32
C MET A 79 12.18 4.74 -19.97
N ILE A 80 12.00 5.78 -19.16
CA ILE A 80 11.95 7.20 -19.55
C ILE A 80 13.37 7.75 -19.59
#